data_AF-A0A2N0NVU7-F1
#
_entry.id   AF-A0A2N0NVU7-F1
#
_cell.length_a   1.000
_cell.length_b   1.000
_cell.length_c   1.000
_cell.angle_alpha   90.00
_cell.angle_beta   90.00
_cell.angle_gamma   90.00
#
_symmetry.space_group_name_H-M   'P 1'
#
loop_
_entity.id
_entity.type
_entity.pdbx_description
1 polymer ?
#
loop_
_entity_poly.entity_id
_entity_poly.type
_entity_poly.pdbx_seq_one_letter_code
_entity_poly.pdbx_strand_id
1 'polypeptide(L)'
;MAGITTRYVTENEFNTEMSIEELSKYAPALDILLTDKVKRDQVRQRLKKGYNFSKEQVFALIPKLTAGRKKGGALPNIPDTSDITQEAELNTVNTCQILPKETIRDLAQRIIRDNLGEAEVKVIAKALAESASNASAGLL
;
A
#
# COMPACT_ATOMS: atom_id res chain seq x y z
N MET A 1 19.78 -18.76 14.86
CA MET A 1 19.58 -17.58 13.99
C MET A 1 18.10 -17.47 13.63
N ALA A 2 17.42 -16.39 14.01
CA ALA A 2 16.01 -16.19 13.67
C ALA A 2 15.85 -15.79 12.18
N GLY A 3 14.81 -16.30 11.52
CA GLY A 3 14.48 -15.87 10.15
C GLY A 3 13.86 -14.47 10.14
N ILE A 4 13.89 -13.80 8.98
CA ILE A 4 13.37 -12.42 8.80
C ILE A 4 11.96 -12.25 9.40
N THR A 5 11.05 -13.19 9.11
CA THR A 5 9.68 -13.17 9.66
C THR A 5 9.64 -13.14 11.19
N THR A 6 10.43 -14.00 11.84
CA THR A 6 10.44 -14.14 13.30
C THR A 6 10.97 -12.86 13.93
N ARG A 7 12.09 -12.35 13.42
CA ARG A 7 12.65 -11.07 13.86
C ARG A 7 11.61 -9.95 13.75
N TYR A 8 10.98 -9.80 12.59
CA TYR A 8 10.07 -8.69 12.33
C TYR A 8 8.79 -8.76 13.18
N VAL A 9 8.25 -9.96 13.41
CA VAL A 9 7.09 -10.16 14.31
C VAL A 9 7.45 -9.82 15.76
N THR A 10 8.64 -10.22 16.25
CA THR A 10 9.05 -9.93 17.63
C THR A 10 9.48 -8.48 17.86
N GLU A 11 10.21 -7.88 16.92
CA GLU A 11 10.73 -6.50 17.04
C GLU A 11 9.61 -5.44 16.92
N ASN A 12 8.47 -5.77 16.30
CA ASN A 12 7.30 -4.88 16.17
C ASN A 12 6.08 -5.38 16.97
N GLU A 13 6.26 -6.38 17.85
CA GLU A 13 5.22 -6.96 18.72
C GLU A 13 3.92 -7.34 17.99
N PHE A 14 4.02 -7.77 16.71
CA PHE A 14 2.87 -8.10 15.90
C PHE A 14 2.11 -9.28 16.48
N ASN A 15 0.81 -9.08 16.68
CA ASN A 15 -0.11 -10.06 17.24
C ASN A 15 -1.38 -10.14 16.38
N THR A 16 -2.18 -11.19 16.58
CA THR A 16 -3.40 -11.44 15.81
C THR A 16 -4.57 -10.51 16.15
N GLU A 17 -4.49 -9.72 17.23
CA GLU A 17 -5.53 -8.76 17.64
C GLU A 17 -5.36 -7.40 16.94
N MET A 18 -4.16 -7.11 16.44
CA MET A 18 -3.80 -5.88 15.73
C MET A 18 -4.63 -5.68 14.46
N SER A 19 -5.08 -4.44 14.24
CA SER A 19 -5.97 -4.09 13.13
C SER A 19 -5.27 -4.15 11.76
N ILE A 20 -6.07 -4.29 10.70
CA ILE A 20 -5.60 -4.27 9.31
C ILE A 20 -4.90 -2.94 8.98
N GLU A 21 -5.46 -1.83 9.46
CA GLU A 21 -4.94 -0.48 9.25
C GLU A 21 -3.59 -0.27 9.94
N GLU A 22 -3.43 -0.82 11.14
CA GLU A 22 -2.19 -0.74 11.91
C GLU A 22 -1.08 -1.59 11.29
N LEU A 23 -1.39 -2.84 10.92
CA LEU A 23 -0.47 -3.72 10.19
C LEU A 23 -0.07 -3.14 8.82
N SER A 24 -0.98 -2.45 8.13
CA SER A 24 -0.71 -1.80 6.84
C SER A 24 0.39 -0.73 6.91
N LYS A 25 0.58 -0.06 8.06
CA LYS A 25 1.65 0.93 8.26
C LYS A 25 3.06 0.36 8.00
N TYR A 26 3.23 -0.95 8.19
CA TYR A 26 4.51 -1.66 8.06
C TYR A 26 4.74 -2.28 6.67
N ALA A 27 3.72 -2.29 5.81
CA ALA A 27 3.80 -2.85 4.46
C ALA A 27 4.96 -2.28 3.61
N PRO A 28 5.24 -0.95 3.61
CA PRO A 28 6.33 -0.39 2.80
C PRO A 28 7.71 -0.89 3.24
N ALA A 29 7.93 -1.00 4.55
CA ALA A 29 9.20 -1.46 5.10
C ALA A 29 9.43 -2.96 4.84
N LEU A 30 8.37 -3.77 4.88
CA LEU A 30 8.43 -5.18 4.50
C LEU A 30 8.64 -5.39 2.99
N ASP A 31 8.09 -4.53 2.13
CA ASP A 31 8.30 -4.61 0.68
C ASP A 31 9.76 -4.33 0.28
N ILE A 32 10.39 -3.31 0.90
CA ILE A 32 11.82 -3.02 0.74
C ILE A 32 12.69 -4.21 1.19
N LEU A 33 12.35 -4.84 2.32
CA LEU A 33 13.10 -5.96 2.87
C LEU A 33 12.90 -7.28 2.11
N LEU A 34 11.77 -7.43 1.39
CA LEU A 34 11.32 -8.67 0.76
C LEU A 34 11.12 -8.51 -0.76
N THR A 35 12.08 -7.91 -1.46
CA THR A 35 12.04 -7.76 -2.93
C THR A 35 11.78 -9.08 -3.67
N ASP A 36 12.41 -10.17 -3.23
CA ASP A 36 12.25 -11.51 -3.81
C ASP A 36 10.84 -12.11 -3.58
N LYS A 37 10.22 -12.58 -4.68
CA LYS A 37 8.86 -13.15 -4.68
C LYS A 37 8.76 -14.45 -3.87
N VAL A 38 9.75 -15.34 -3.99
CA VAL A 38 9.78 -16.63 -3.26
C VAL A 38 9.92 -16.37 -1.77
N LYS A 39 10.75 -15.40 -1.36
CA LYS A 39 10.85 -14.95 0.03
C LYS A 39 9.52 -14.40 0.52
N ARG A 40 8.84 -13.52 -0.24
CA ARG A 40 7.50 -13.02 0.15
C ARG A 40 6.50 -14.16 0.36
N ASP A 41 6.42 -15.11 -0.56
CA ASP A 41 5.49 -16.23 -0.42
C ASP A 41 5.87 -17.15 0.76
N GLN A 42 7.16 -17.34 1.06
CA GLN A 42 7.62 -18.04 2.27
C GLN A 42 7.23 -17.29 3.56
N VAL A 43 7.39 -15.96 3.60
CA VAL A 43 6.98 -15.14 4.75
C VAL A 43 5.46 -15.18 4.94
N ARG A 44 4.66 -15.06 3.87
CA ARG A 44 3.19 -15.23 3.94
C ARG A 44 2.79 -16.57 4.55
N GLN A 45 3.44 -17.66 4.15
CA GLN A 45 3.16 -18.99 4.69
C GLN A 45 3.53 -19.08 6.18
N ARG A 46 4.66 -18.49 6.59
CA ARG A 46 5.07 -18.44 8.00
C ARG A 46 4.12 -17.60 8.86
N LEU A 47 3.68 -16.43 8.40
CA LEU A 47 2.71 -15.62 9.13
C LEU A 47 1.39 -16.38 9.34
N LYS A 48 0.88 -17.07 8.31
CA LYS A 48 -0.37 -17.86 8.42
C LYS A 48 -0.25 -19.10 9.28
N LYS A 49 0.80 -19.91 9.09
CA LYS A 49 0.92 -21.24 9.73
C LYS A 49 1.73 -21.25 11.02
N GLY A 50 2.62 -20.29 11.22
CA GLY A 50 3.49 -20.18 12.41
C GLY A 50 3.02 -19.13 13.42
N TYR A 51 2.24 -18.15 12.98
CA TYR A 51 1.75 -17.05 13.83
C TYR A 51 0.23 -16.83 13.74
N ASN A 52 -0.50 -17.70 13.02
CA ASN A 52 -1.97 -17.70 12.92
C ASN A 52 -2.62 -16.40 12.36
N PHE A 53 -1.87 -15.53 11.68
CA PHE A 53 -2.43 -14.32 11.07
C PHE A 53 -3.49 -14.64 10.01
N SER A 54 -4.53 -13.81 9.95
CA SER A 54 -5.62 -13.92 8.99
C SER A 54 -5.15 -13.75 7.53
N LYS A 55 -6.04 -14.05 6.57
CA LYS A 55 -5.72 -13.78 5.16
C LYS A 55 -5.55 -12.29 4.92
N GLU A 56 -6.43 -11.46 5.48
CA GLU A 56 -6.42 -9.99 5.39
C GLU A 56 -5.16 -9.42 6.05
N GLN A 57 -4.83 -9.82 7.28
CA GLN A 57 -3.65 -9.35 8.02
C GLN A 57 -2.35 -9.62 7.24
N VAL A 58 -2.22 -10.80 6.63
CA VAL A 58 -1.04 -11.13 5.80
C VAL A 58 -1.03 -10.39 4.45
N PHE A 59 -2.18 -9.95 3.95
CA PHE A 59 -2.26 -9.07 2.79
C PHE A 59 -1.92 -7.61 3.13
N ALA A 60 -2.29 -7.14 4.34
CA ALA A 60 -1.92 -5.83 4.86
C ALA A 60 -0.40 -5.72 5.04
N LEU A 61 0.22 -6.69 5.72
CA LEU A 61 1.69 -6.73 5.91
C LEU A 61 2.45 -6.96 4.60
N ILE A 62 1.92 -7.78 3.69
CA ILE A 62 2.59 -8.16 2.45
C ILE A 62 1.58 -8.12 1.30
N PRO A 63 1.37 -6.97 0.64
CA PRO A 63 0.50 -6.87 -0.52
C PRO A 63 0.89 -7.88 -1.61
N LYS A 64 -0.08 -8.43 -2.34
CA LYS A 64 0.25 -9.19 -3.57
C LYS A 64 0.61 -8.19 -4.65
N LEU A 65 1.82 -8.30 -5.21
CA LEU A 65 2.09 -7.75 -6.53
C LEU A 65 1.25 -8.52 -7.54
N THR A 66 0.06 -7.99 -7.85
CA THR A 66 -0.74 -8.44 -8.98
C THR A 66 -0.07 -7.93 -10.26
N ALA A 67 0.54 -8.84 -11.02
CA ALA A 67 0.82 -8.59 -12.42
C ALA A 67 -0.46 -8.06 -13.09
N GLY A 68 -0.33 -6.96 -13.85
CA GLY A 68 -1.42 -6.01 -14.15
C GLY A 68 -2.81 -6.63 -14.35
N ARG A 69 -3.71 -6.39 -13.39
CA ARG A 69 -5.07 -6.95 -13.42
C ARG A 69 -5.95 -6.18 -14.41
N LYS A 70 -5.99 -6.66 -15.65
CA LYS A 70 -7.05 -6.24 -16.59
C LYS A 70 -8.44 -6.67 -16.09
N LYS A 71 -9.36 -5.70 -16.14
CA LYS A 71 -10.82 -5.79 -16.42
C LYS A 71 -11.62 -6.99 -15.87
N GLY A 72 -12.65 -6.70 -15.08
CA GLY A 72 -13.72 -7.65 -14.70
C GLY A 72 -14.33 -7.31 -13.35
N GLY A 73 -15.45 -6.56 -13.35
CA GLY A 73 -16.07 -6.04 -12.14
C GLY A 73 -17.16 -6.95 -11.56
N ALA A 74 -17.43 -6.76 -10.27
CA ALA A 74 -18.69 -7.07 -9.60
C ALA A 74 -18.81 -6.15 -8.37
N LEU A 75 -19.88 -5.36 -8.31
CA LEU A 75 -20.21 -4.45 -7.20
C LEU A 75 -20.80 -5.25 -6.02
N PRO A 76 -20.71 -4.70 -4.79
CA PRO A 76 -21.94 -4.56 -4.01
C PRO A 76 -22.20 -3.10 -3.61
N ASN A 77 -23.48 -2.71 -3.69
CA ASN A 77 -23.99 -1.33 -3.63
C ASN A 77 -24.00 -0.77 -2.18
N ILE A 78 -23.73 0.54 -1.93
CA ILE A 78 -24.68 1.70 -1.73
C ILE A 78 -25.58 1.52 -0.48
N PRO A 79 -25.98 2.53 0.35
CA PRO A 79 -25.87 4.01 0.28
C PRO A 79 -25.08 4.64 1.47
N ASP A 80 -25.11 5.95 1.82
CA ASP A 80 -24.94 7.26 1.11
C ASP A 80 -25.01 8.42 2.18
N THR A 81 -24.95 9.70 1.77
CA THR A 81 -25.34 10.96 2.49
C THR A 81 -24.22 11.88 3.01
N SER A 82 -23.71 12.78 2.16
CA SER A 82 -23.85 14.26 2.31
C SER A 82 -23.04 15.00 1.23
N ASP A 83 -23.71 15.81 0.41
CA ASP A 83 -23.13 16.61 -0.68
C ASP A 83 -22.20 17.75 -0.22
N ILE A 84 -21.14 18.02 -0.99
CA ILE A 84 -20.88 19.34 -1.63
C ILE A 84 -20.21 19.14 -3.01
N THR A 85 -20.99 19.36 -4.08
CA THR A 85 -20.66 19.88 -5.45
C THR A 85 -19.20 19.78 -5.95
N GLN A 86 -18.82 18.88 -6.88
CA GLN A 86 -18.90 18.99 -8.37
C GLN A 86 -18.23 20.27 -8.96
N GLU A 87 -17.34 20.28 -9.97
CA GLU A 87 -16.94 19.37 -11.09
C GLU A 87 -15.39 19.37 -11.23
N ALA A 88 -14.69 18.37 -11.77
CA ALA A 88 -14.99 17.57 -12.96
C ALA A 88 -14.45 16.12 -12.92
N GLU A 89 -15.10 15.28 -13.70
CA GLU A 89 -14.89 13.84 -13.93
C GLU A 89 -13.41 13.35 -13.95
N LEU A 90 -12.98 12.64 -12.90
CA LEU A 90 -11.84 11.71 -12.96
C LEU A 90 -12.31 10.27 -12.73
N ASN A 91 -12.70 9.65 -13.84
CA ASN A 91 -13.41 8.37 -13.89
C ASN A 91 -12.55 7.18 -13.40
N THR A 92 -12.88 6.68 -12.22
CA THR A 92 -13.03 5.22 -11.92
C THR A 92 -11.81 4.30 -12.11
N VAL A 93 -10.58 4.78 -12.30
CA VAL A 93 -9.40 3.92 -12.54
C VAL A 93 -8.26 4.22 -11.58
N ASN A 94 -8.03 3.26 -10.67
CA ASN A 94 -6.81 3.07 -9.90
C ASN A 94 -6.19 4.35 -9.34
N THR A 95 -6.79 4.90 -8.26
CA THR A 95 -6.12 5.88 -7.41
C THR A 95 -4.80 5.27 -6.94
N CYS A 96 -3.69 5.63 -7.59
CA CYS A 96 -2.37 5.24 -7.18
C CYS A 96 -2.19 5.75 -5.76
N GLN A 97 -2.15 4.84 -4.78
CA GLN A 97 -2.02 5.23 -3.38
C GLN A 97 -0.70 5.99 -3.24
N ILE A 98 -0.82 7.29 -3.00
CA ILE A 98 0.29 8.16 -2.60
C ILE A 98 0.60 7.75 -1.17
N LEU A 99 1.80 7.26 -0.93
CA LEU A 99 2.18 6.92 0.44
C LEU A 99 2.36 8.24 1.20
N PRO A 100 1.79 8.40 2.41
CA PRO A 100 2.04 9.60 3.20
C PRO A 100 3.55 9.72 3.47
N LYS A 101 4.15 10.87 3.08
CA LYS A 101 5.60 11.16 3.09
C LYS A 101 6.44 10.48 2.00
N GLU A 102 5.82 10.01 0.92
CA GLU A 102 6.53 9.53 -0.27
C GLU A 102 7.46 10.60 -0.86
N THR A 103 8.72 10.26 -1.12
CA THR A 103 9.69 11.15 -1.76
C THR A 103 9.87 10.81 -3.25
N ILE A 104 10.49 11.73 -4.00
CA ILE A 104 10.85 11.51 -5.42
C ILE A 104 11.70 10.22 -5.60
N ARG A 105 12.53 9.88 -4.60
CA ARG A 105 13.36 8.67 -4.60
C ARG A 105 12.52 7.40 -4.47
N ASP A 106 11.53 7.43 -3.58
CA ASP A 106 10.61 6.32 -3.36
C ASP A 106 9.76 6.10 -4.62
N LEU A 107 9.22 7.19 -5.20
CA LEU A 107 8.51 7.16 -6.47
C LEU A 107 9.37 6.54 -7.60
N ALA A 108 10.64 6.93 -7.74
CA ALA A 108 11.54 6.35 -8.73
C ALA A 108 11.73 4.83 -8.55
N GLN A 109 11.82 4.35 -7.30
CA GLN A 109 11.87 2.91 -7.01
C GLN A 109 10.56 2.21 -7.35
N ARG A 110 9.40 2.83 -7.08
CA ARG A 110 8.07 2.30 -7.44
C ARG A 110 7.89 2.18 -8.95
N ILE A 111 8.34 3.15 -9.74
CA ILE A 111 8.24 3.11 -11.21
C ILE A 111 8.86 1.81 -11.75
N ILE A 112 10.06 1.47 -11.26
CA ILE A 112 10.78 0.26 -11.67
C ILE A 112 10.12 -1.01 -11.11
N ARG A 113 9.70 -1.00 -9.84
CA ARG A 113 9.14 -2.17 -9.14
C ARG A 113 7.74 -2.54 -9.62
N ASP A 114 6.88 -1.55 -9.78
CA ASP A 114 5.45 -1.69 -10.10
C ASP A 114 5.19 -1.59 -11.62
N ASN A 115 6.22 -1.23 -12.41
CA ASN A 115 6.18 -1.02 -13.86
C ASN A 115 5.08 -0.01 -14.25
N LEU A 116 5.13 1.17 -13.62
CA LEU A 116 4.13 2.23 -13.78
C LEU A 116 4.20 2.87 -15.18
N GLY A 117 3.04 3.15 -15.76
CA GLY A 117 2.94 3.90 -17.01
C GLY A 117 3.15 5.41 -16.81
N GLU A 118 3.57 6.11 -17.86
CA GLU A 118 3.83 7.57 -17.85
C GLU A 118 2.66 8.38 -17.24
N ALA A 119 1.42 8.03 -17.61
CA ALA A 119 0.22 8.68 -17.10
C ALA A 119 0.05 8.52 -15.58
N GLU A 120 0.36 7.33 -15.03
CA GLU A 120 0.28 7.05 -13.58
C GLU A 120 1.36 7.85 -12.84
N VAL A 121 2.59 7.86 -13.36
CA VAL A 121 3.71 8.64 -12.80
C VAL A 121 3.39 10.13 -12.77
N LYS A 122 2.79 10.67 -13.84
CA LYS A 122 2.39 12.08 -13.93
C LYS A 122 1.35 12.46 -12.87
N VAL A 123 0.37 11.60 -12.60
CA VAL A 123 -0.64 11.81 -11.55
C VAL A 123 0.00 11.78 -10.16
N ILE A 124 0.84 10.78 -9.85
CA ILE A 124 1.51 10.70 -8.55
C ILE A 124 2.44 11.89 -8.33
N ALA A 125 3.24 12.27 -9.32
CA ALA A 125 4.17 13.40 -9.21
C ALA A 125 3.44 14.75 -8.97
N LYS A 126 2.29 14.98 -9.63
CA LYS A 126 1.46 16.17 -9.41
C LYS A 126 0.93 16.21 -7.97
N ALA A 127 0.35 15.11 -7.50
CA ALA A 127 -0.22 15.05 -6.16
C ALA A 127 0.85 15.09 -5.06
N LEU A 128 2.05 14.55 -5.31
CA LEU A 128 3.21 14.65 -4.41
C LEU A 128 3.65 16.12 -4.27
N ALA A 129 3.70 16.88 -5.36
CA ALA A 129 3.98 18.33 -5.33
C ALA A 129 2.90 19.12 -4.57
N GLU A 130 1.62 18.80 -4.79
CA GLU A 130 0.50 19.41 -4.07
C GLU A 130 0.56 19.12 -2.56
N SER A 131 0.95 17.90 -2.17
CA SER A 131 1.15 17.48 -0.78
C SER A 131 2.36 18.11 -0.07
N ALA A 132 3.26 18.75 -0.81
CA ALA A 132 4.32 19.60 -0.26
C ALA A 132 3.88 21.07 -0.14
N SER A 133 3.04 21.54 -1.07
CA SER A 133 2.55 22.92 -1.10
C SER A 133 1.57 23.21 0.04
N ASN A 134 0.64 22.29 0.32
CA ASN A 134 -0.33 22.46 1.42
C ASN A 134 0.29 22.43 2.84
N ALA A 135 1.49 21.87 3.01
CA ALA A 135 2.23 21.93 4.27
C ALA A 135 2.70 23.35 4.65
N SER A 136 2.81 24.26 3.67
CA SER A 136 3.22 25.66 3.90
C SER A 136 2.06 26.62 4.19
N ALA A 137 0.80 26.17 4.05
CA ALA A 137 -0.39 27.00 4.19
C ALA A 137 -0.86 27.21 5.65
N GLY A 138 -0.23 26.57 6.64
CA GLY A 138 -0.59 26.63 8.06
C GLY A 138 0.38 27.42 8.94
N LEU A 139 1.21 28.29 8.36
CA LEU A 139 2.22 29.11 9.05
C LEU A 139 2.07 30.61 8.76
N LEU A 140 0.85 31.12 9.03
CA LEU A 140 0.51 32.54 9.23
C LEU A 140 -0.54 32.64 10.34
#